data_AF-A0A1X1YBQ4-F1
#
_entry.id   AF-A0A1X1YBQ4-F1
#
_cell.length_a   1.000
_cell.length_b   1.000
_cell.length_c   1.000
_cell.angle_alpha   90.00
_cell.angle_beta   90.00
_cell.angle_gamma   90.00
#
_symmetry.space_group_name_H-M   'P 1'
#
loop_
_entity.id
_entity.type
_entity.pdbx_description
1 polymer ?
#
loop_
_entity_poly.entity_id
_entity_poly.type
_entity_poly.pdbx_seq_one_letter_code
_entity_poly.pdbx_strand_id
1 'polypeptide(L)'
;MSAYSIAHGPEAAVDLVVANDRGGRESTLSIVAANCAFVDGQWTGIEQAAASYREFLLNSPLRHNPDLDGVDLVAVDYIRLIRSELEERNIQDGRPQFAGL
;
A
#
# COMPACT_ATOMS: atom_id res chain seq x y z
N MET A 1 -5.61 19.61 2.14
CA MET A 1 -4.31 19.10 1.62
C MET A 1 -3.22 19.40 2.62
N SER A 2 -2.73 18.35 3.28
CA SER A 2 -1.63 18.44 4.25
C SER A 2 -0.34 18.93 3.60
N ALA A 3 0.56 19.56 4.35
CA ALA A 3 1.86 20.00 3.83
C ALA A 3 2.69 18.83 3.26
N TYR A 4 2.52 17.63 3.81
CA TYR A 4 3.22 16.43 3.38
C TYR A 4 2.69 15.89 2.03
N SER A 5 1.37 15.79 1.87
CA SER A 5 0.76 15.37 0.59
C SER A 5 1.05 16.34 -0.55
N ILE A 6 1.14 17.65 -0.27
CA ILE A 6 1.53 18.67 -1.25
C ILE A 6 3.00 18.50 -1.69
N ALA A 7 3.89 18.15 -0.75
CA ALA A 7 5.32 18.06 -1.02
C ALA A 7 5.75 16.72 -1.65
N HIS A 8 5.07 15.62 -1.30
CA HIS A 8 5.52 14.26 -1.64
C HIS A 8 4.52 13.45 -2.48
N GLY A 9 3.32 13.99 -2.70
CA GLY A 9 2.25 13.34 -3.45
C GLY A 9 1.29 12.52 -2.57
N PRO A 10 0.16 12.10 -3.15
CA PRO A 10 -0.92 11.44 -2.42
C PRO A 10 -0.55 10.02 -1.98
N GLU A 11 0.21 9.27 -2.78
CA GLU A 11 0.68 7.92 -2.44
C GLU A 11 1.56 7.91 -1.19
N ALA A 12 2.52 8.85 -1.11
CA ALA A 12 3.41 8.95 0.03
C ALA A 12 2.65 9.30 1.32
N ALA A 13 1.63 10.15 1.22
CA ALA A 13 0.79 10.50 2.37
C ALA A 13 -0.01 9.28 2.87
N VAL A 14 -0.54 8.45 1.96
CA VAL A 14 -1.20 7.19 2.31
C VAL A 14 -0.23 6.23 2.99
N ASP A 15 0.96 6.01 2.43
CA ASP A 15 1.97 5.15 3.03
C ASP A 15 2.37 5.62 4.43
N LEU A 16 2.60 6.92 4.61
CA LEU A 16 2.94 7.49 5.91
C LEU A 16 1.85 7.20 6.95
N VAL A 17 0.58 7.46 6.61
CA VAL A 17 -0.54 7.27 7.54
C VAL A 17 -0.74 5.80 7.89
N VAL A 18 -0.64 4.93 6.89
CA VAL A 18 -0.85 3.49 7.09
C VAL A 18 0.32 2.85 7.82
N ALA A 19 1.56 3.28 7.57
CA ALA A 19 2.74 2.78 8.28
C ALA A 19 2.78 3.24 9.75
N ASN A 20 2.30 4.45 10.04
CA ASN A 20 2.24 4.99 11.40
C ASN A 20 1.08 4.44 12.22
N ASP A 21 0.03 3.90 11.58
CA ASP A 21 -1.05 3.21 12.28
C ASP A 21 -0.79 1.70 12.33
N ARG A 22 -0.69 1.15 13.55
CA ARG A 22 -0.44 -0.29 13.73
C ARG A 22 -1.51 -1.15 13.05
N GLY A 23 -2.79 -0.76 13.17
CA GLY A 23 -3.90 -1.48 12.55
C GLY A 23 -3.85 -1.42 11.02
N GLY A 24 -3.49 -0.25 10.47
CA GLY A 24 -3.25 -0.02 9.05
C GLY A 24 -2.13 -0.91 8.51
N ARG A 25 -0.97 -0.95 9.19
CA ARG A 25 0.16 -1.80 8.79
C ARG A 25 -0.20 -3.28 8.84
N GLU A 26 -0.79 -3.75 9.94
CA GLU A 26 -1.22 -5.15 10.10
C GLU A 26 -2.26 -5.55 9.04
N SER A 27 -3.21 -4.67 8.72
CA SER A 27 -4.21 -4.91 7.66
C SER A 27 -3.57 -4.97 6.28
N THR A 28 -2.62 -4.09 5.98
CA THR A 28 -1.91 -4.07 4.69
C THR A 28 -1.12 -5.36 4.49
N LEU A 29 -0.37 -5.79 5.52
CA LEU A 29 0.34 -7.06 5.51
C LEU A 29 -0.60 -8.26 5.34
N SER A 30 -1.77 -8.23 6.00
CA SER A 30 -2.79 -9.27 5.85
C SER A 30 -3.37 -9.33 4.44
N ILE A 31 -3.64 -8.18 3.81
CA ILE A 31 -4.14 -8.08 2.43
C ILE A 31 -3.11 -8.64 1.44
N VAL A 32 -1.84 -8.24 1.58
CA VAL A 32 -0.74 -8.76 0.76
C VAL A 32 -0.61 -10.26 0.95
N ALA A 33 -0.63 -10.77 2.18
CA ALA A 33 -0.52 -12.20 2.44
C ALA A 33 -1.71 -13.03 1.93
N ALA A 34 -2.92 -12.45 1.92
CA ALA A 34 -4.12 -13.13 1.46
C ALA A 34 -4.26 -13.17 -0.06
N ASN A 35 -3.77 -12.13 -0.76
CA ASN A 35 -3.98 -11.96 -2.19
C ASN A 35 -2.72 -12.23 -3.03
N CYS A 36 -1.54 -11.92 -2.50
CA CYS A 36 -0.30 -12.01 -3.26
C CYS A 36 0.45 -13.32 -3.01
N ALA A 37 0.85 -13.98 -4.09
CA ALA A 37 1.69 -15.16 -4.04
C ALA A 37 2.83 -15.07 -5.06
N PHE A 38 4.02 -15.52 -4.67
CA PHE A 38 5.18 -15.61 -5.54
C PHE A 38 5.21 -16.99 -6.19
N VAL A 39 4.85 -17.08 -7.47
CA VAL A 39 4.71 -18.33 -8.24
C VAL A 39 5.58 -18.22 -9.49
N ASP A 40 6.39 -19.24 -9.76
CA ASP A 40 7.27 -19.33 -10.94
C ASP A 40 8.13 -18.08 -11.20
N GLY A 41 8.59 -17.42 -10.13
CA GLY A 41 9.44 -16.23 -10.21
C GLY A 41 8.67 -14.91 -10.42
N GLN A 42 7.34 -14.93 -10.34
CA GLN A 42 6.48 -13.75 -10.51
C GLN A 42 5.52 -13.56 -9.33
N TRP A 43 5.26 -12.31 -8.98
CA TRP A 43 4.19 -11.98 -8.05
C TRP A 43 2.85 -11.99 -8.78
N THR A 44 1.90 -12.71 -8.20
CA THR A 44 0.51 -12.79 -8.67
C THR A 44 -0.40 -12.09 -7.65
N GLY A 45 -1.60 -11.67 -8.07
CA GLY A 45 -2.60 -11.14 -7.14
C GLY A 45 -2.48 -9.65 -6.79
N ILE A 46 -1.59 -8.90 -7.46
CA ILE A 46 -1.31 -7.48 -7.17
C ILE A 46 -2.57 -6.61 -7.36
N GLU A 47 -3.31 -6.82 -8.45
CA GLU A 47 -4.53 -6.06 -8.74
C GLU A 47 -5.63 -6.32 -7.70
N GLN A 48 -5.81 -7.58 -7.31
CA GLN A 48 -6.75 -7.97 -6.26
C GLN A 48 -6.36 -7.35 -4.91
N ALA A 49 -5.07 -7.41 -4.54
CA ALA A 49 -4.55 -6.79 -3.34
C ALA A 49 -4.76 -5.27 -3.34
N ALA A 50 -4.51 -4.60 -4.47
CA ALA A 50 -4.71 -3.16 -4.62
C ALA A 50 -6.19 -2.77 -4.48
N ALA A 51 -7.10 -3.56 -5.04
CA ALA A 51 -8.54 -3.35 -4.88
C ALA A 51 -8.99 -3.51 -3.41
N SER A 52 -8.55 -4.60 -2.75
CA SER A 52 -8.84 -4.81 -1.32
C SER A 52 -8.24 -3.72 -0.44
N TYR A 53 -7.03 -3.24 -0.76
CA TYR A 53 -6.38 -2.19 -0.01
C TYR A 53 -7.09 -0.84 -0.15
N ARG A 54 -7.53 -0.50 -1.35
CA ARG A 54 -8.40 0.65 -1.60
C ARG A 54 -9.69 0.56 -0.81
N GLU A 55 -10.38 -0.58 -0.84
CA GLU A 55 -11.62 -0.78 -0.08
C GLU A 55 -11.39 -0.66 1.43
N PHE A 56 -10.29 -1.23 1.94
CA PHE A 56 -9.90 -1.08 3.33
C PHE A 56 -9.73 0.40 3.69
N LEU A 57 -8.92 1.15 2.93
CA LEU A 57 -8.63 2.55 3.26
C LEU A 57 -9.88 3.43 3.19
N LEU A 58 -10.74 3.23 2.18
CA LEU A 58 -11.98 3.98 2.03
C LEU A 58 -13.00 3.71 3.15
N ASN A 59 -12.98 2.52 3.76
CA ASN A 59 -13.85 2.16 4.87
C ASN A 59 -13.21 2.32 6.26
N SER A 60 -11.90 2.56 6.31
CA SER A 60 -11.13 2.71 7.54
C SER A 60 -11.30 4.12 8.13
N PRO A 61 -11.27 4.26 9.47
CA PRO A 61 -11.17 5.58 10.11
C PRO A 61 -9.91 6.35 9.68
N LEU A 62 -8.88 5.67 9.16
CA LEU A 62 -7.65 6.28 8.66
C LEU A 62 -7.90 7.29 7.54
N ARG A 63 -8.99 7.16 6.77
CA ARG A 63 -9.34 8.14 5.72
C ARG A 63 -9.55 9.57 6.27
N HIS A 64 -9.83 9.70 7.56
CA HIS A 64 -10.02 10.98 8.24
C HIS A 64 -8.73 11.51 8.88
N ASN A 65 -7.59 10.85 8.64
CA ASN A 65 -6.31 11.33 9.13
C ASN A 65 -5.99 12.71 8.51
N PRO A 66 -5.58 13.71 9.31
CA PRO A 66 -5.23 15.05 8.82
C PRO A 66 -4.21 15.05 7.68
N ASP A 67 -3.29 14.08 7.64
CA ASP A 67 -2.29 13.97 6.58
C ASP A 67 -2.88 13.55 5.23
N LEU A 68 -4.09 12.96 5.22
CA LEU A 68 -4.87 12.64 4.02
C LEU A 68 -5.91 13.70 3.68
N ASP A 69 -6.02 14.78 4.46
CA ASP A 69 -6.98 15.84 4.16
C ASP A 69 -6.74 16.38 2.75
N GLY A 70 -7.77 16.43 1.92
CA GLY A 70 -7.69 16.87 0.52
C GLY A 70 -6.96 15.94 -0.45
N VAL A 71 -6.56 14.74 -0.02
CA VAL A 71 -6.11 13.68 -0.92
C VAL A 71 -7.32 12.98 -1.54
N ASP A 72 -7.35 12.87 -2.86
CA ASP A 72 -8.34 12.04 -3.54
C ASP A 72 -7.94 10.56 -3.45
N LEU A 73 -8.42 9.89 -2.40
CA LEU A 73 -8.19 8.47 -2.16
C LEU A 73 -8.74 7.57 -3.27
N VAL A 74 -9.61 8.06 -4.15
CA VAL A 74 -10.09 7.29 -5.31
C VAL A 74 -9.05 7.30 -6.45
N ALA A 75 -8.26 8.36 -6.55
CA ALA A 75 -7.26 8.55 -7.60
C ALA A 75 -5.85 8.03 -7.24
N VAL A 76 -5.62 7.60 -5.99
CA VAL A 76 -4.35 7.02 -5.53
C VAL A 76 -4.01 5.75 -6.32
N ASP A 77 -2.74 5.62 -6.73
CA ASP A 77 -2.23 4.40 -7.34
C ASP A 77 -1.91 3.31 -6.29
N TYR A 78 -2.94 2.56 -5.90
CA TYR A 78 -2.80 1.45 -4.94
C TYR A 78 -1.95 0.29 -5.46
N ILE A 79 -1.81 0.13 -6.79
CA ILE A 79 -0.95 -0.92 -7.36
C ILE A 79 0.50 -0.60 -7.04
N ARG A 80 0.90 0.67 -7.18
CA ARG A 80 2.23 1.14 -6.77
C ARG A 80 2.50 0.89 -5.28
N LEU A 81 1.52 1.14 -4.40
CA LEU A 81 1.68 0.91 -2.96
C LEU A 81 1.92 -0.58 -2.65
N ILE A 82 1.10 -1.47 -3.24
CA ILE A 82 1.29 -2.92 -3.07
C ILE A 82 2.64 -3.38 -3.65
N ARG A 83 3.07 -2.84 -4.80
CA ARG A 83 4.39 -3.15 -5.36
C ARG A 83 5.52 -2.75 -4.42
N SER A 84 5.45 -1.56 -3.80
CA SER A 84 6.45 -1.13 -2.81
C SER A 84 6.55 -2.11 -1.63
N GLU A 85 5.41 -2.61 -1.14
CA GLU A 85 5.38 -3.62 -0.07
C GLU A 85 5.97 -4.97 -0.51
N LEU A 86 5.74 -5.38 -1.76
CA LEU A 86 6.33 -6.59 -2.32
C LEU A 86 7.84 -6.45 -2.58
N GLU A 87 8.31 -5.26 -2.92
CA GLU A 87 9.74 -4.94 -3.01
C GLU A 87 10.44 -5.11 -1.65
N GLU A 88 9.84 -4.58 -0.58
CA GLU A 88 10.33 -4.77 0.79
C GLU A 88 10.36 -6.26 1.16
N ARG A 89 9.30 -6.99 0.82
CA ARG A 89 9.20 -8.43 1.08
C ARG A 89 10.24 -9.23 0.30
N ASN A 90 10.53 -8.85 -0.94
CA ASN A 90 11.60 -9.46 -1.72
C ASN A 90 12.95 -9.28 -1.03
N ILE A 91 13.25 -8.09 -0.52
CA ILE A 91 14.50 -7.82 0.24
C ILE A 91 14.55 -8.67 1.50
N GLN A 92 13.44 -8.76 2.26
CA GLN A 92 13.36 -9.57 3.48
C GLN A 92 13.56 -11.07 3.20
N ASP A 93 13.04 -11.57 2.08
CA ASP A 93 13.16 -12.96 1.63
C ASP A 93 14.52 -13.26 0.95
N GLY A 94 15.42 -12.28 0.85
CA GLY A 94 16.73 -12.43 0.19
C GLY A 94 16.67 -12.50 -1.33
N ARG A 95 15.56 -12.07 -1.95
CA ARG A 95 15.39 -11.94 -3.41
C ARG A 95 15.83 -10.55 -3.88
N PRO A 96 16.15 -10.35 -5.18
CA PRO A 96 16.31 -9.02 -5.75
C PRO A 96 15.06 -8.16 -5.53
N GLN A 97 15.23 -6.87 -5.24
CA GLN A 97 14.14 -5.92 -4.93
C GLN A 97 12.98 -6.02 -5.93
N PHE A 98 13.28 -6.01 -7.24
CA PHE A 98 12.28 -6.05 -8.31
C PHE A 98 11.97 -7.46 -8.83
N ALA A 99 12.27 -8.51 -8.07
CA ALA A 99 12.01 -9.88 -8.50
C ALA A 99 10.51 -10.11 -8.71
N GLY A 100 10.12 -10.36 -9.96
CA GLY A 100 8.76 -10.76 -10.32
C GLY A 100 7.69 -9.66 -10.29
N LEU A 101 8.07 -8.38 -10.33
CA LEU A 101 7.17 -7.21 -10.26
C LEU A 101 6.97 -6.47 -11.59
#